data_AF-A0A6G0QPA7-F1
#
_entry.id   AF-A0A6G0QPA7-F1
#
_cell.length_a   1.000
_cell.length_b   1.000
_cell.length_c   1.000
_cell.angle_alpha   90.00
_cell.angle_beta   90.00
_cell.angle_gamma   90.00
#
_symmetry.space_group_name_H-M   'P 1'
#
loop_
_entity.id
_entity.type
_entity.pdbx_description
1 polymer ?
#
loop_
_entity_poly.entity_id
_entity_poly.type
_entity_poly.pdbx_seq_one_letter_code
_entity_poly.pdbx_strand_id
1 'polypeptide(L)'
;MVALMESDNCLDDASACLFRDTLERLAEAVEGLQPSEKISIKLVVLVAADLGRILELASAVSGTSAALESAELRSSRLKLMKYSEEHMDDMLMRMHTFVENVQQQKERLAGDHALTCIRNAIKRLAYDLRKEITTYKLCQEMGLSERSEERWQIFKVVAGGFGDWIEHTAVPATPSKELKPLYLAAKIFGDKFPDRVPFTLLENAKLRAFPRKPRKPRGKKRKKSTSKDLPS
;
A
#
# COMPACT_ATOMS: atom_id res chain seq x y z
N MET A 1 -9.49 -12.91 -18.06
CA MET A 1 -10.94 -12.79 -18.15
C MET A 1 -11.38 -11.35 -18.38
N VAL A 2 -11.12 -10.41 -17.45
CA VAL A 2 -11.41 -8.96 -17.64
C VAL A 2 -10.95 -8.46 -19.02
N ALA A 3 -9.67 -8.61 -19.35
CA ALA A 3 -9.13 -8.18 -20.64
C ALA A 3 -9.77 -8.88 -21.86
N LEU A 4 -10.28 -10.11 -21.70
CA LEU A 4 -10.98 -10.83 -22.77
C LEU A 4 -12.37 -10.26 -22.99
N MET A 5 -13.08 -9.88 -21.91
CA MET A 5 -14.41 -9.24 -22.01
C MET A 5 -14.35 -7.79 -22.49
N GLU A 6 -13.18 -7.14 -22.35
CA GLU A 6 -12.94 -5.78 -22.85
C GLU A 6 -12.50 -5.74 -24.31
N SER A 7 -11.91 -6.83 -24.79
CA SER A 7 -11.79 -7.06 -26.23
C SER A 7 -13.14 -7.56 -26.75
N ASP A 8 -13.58 -7.15 -27.94
CA ASP A 8 -14.84 -7.61 -28.58
C ASP A 8 -14.88 -9.13 -28.89
N ASN A 9 -14.02 -9.93 -28.26
CA ASN A 9 -13.95 -11.38 -28.39
C ASN A 9 -15.06 -12.03 -27.55
N CYS A 10 -15.88 -12.85 -28.19
CA CYS A 10 -16.86 -13.67 -27.49
C CYS A 10 -16.16 -14.77 -26.68
N LEU A 11 -16.48 -14.83 -25.38
CA LEU A 11 -16.09 -15.94 -24.53
C LEU A 11 -17.09 -17.09 -24.75
N ASP A 12 -16.62 -18.30 -25.04
CA ASP A 12 -17.49 -19.46 -25.16
C ASP A 12 -18.05 -19.90 -23.78
N ASP A 13 -19.21 -20.54 -23.80
CA ASP A 13 -19.93 -20.96 -22.58
C ASP A 13 -19.15 -21.96 -21.73
N ALA A 14 -18.34 -22.84 -22.34
CA ALA A 14 -17.57 -23.82 -21.58
C ALA A 14 -16.46 -23.13 -20.78
N SER A 15 -15.74 -22.17 -21.40
CA SER A 15 -14.76 -21.32 -20.73
C SER A 15 -15.39 -20.48 -19.62
N ALA A 16 -16.59 -19.94 -19.85
CA ALA A 16 -17.34 -19.18 -18.86
C ALA A 16 -17.73 -20.02 -17.64
N CYS A 17 -18.23 -21.23 -17.87
CA CYS A 17 -18.59 -22.17 -16.80
C CYS A 17 -17.36 -22.61 -16.00
N LEU A 18 -16.27 -22.98 -16.67
CA LEU A 18 -15.02 -23.35 -15.99
C LEU A 18 -14.50 -22.23 -15.10
N PHE A 19 -14.58 -20.98 -15.58
CA PHE A 19 -14.20 -19.80 -14.79
C PHE A 19 -15.07 -19.64 -13.54
N ARG A 20 -16.40 -19.72 -13.68
CA ARG A 20 -17.34 -19.70 -12.55
C ARG A 20 -17.00 -20.78 -11.52
N ASP A 21 -16.92 -22.03 -11.97
CA ASP A 21 -16.71 -23.17 -11.07
C ASP A 21 -15.35 -23.10 -10.36
N THR A 22 -14.32 -22.56 -11.04
CA THR A 22 -13.01 -22.32 -10.44
C THR A 22 -13.07 -21.27 -9.34
N LEU A 23 -13.82 -20.18 -9.55
CA LEU A 23 -13.96 -19.12 -8.56
C LEU A 23 -14.87 -19.49 -7.40
N GLU A 24 -15.87 -20.33 -7.64
CA GLU A 24 -16.67 -20.93 -6.58
C GLU A 24 -15.77 -21.75 -5.64
N ARG A 25 -14.97 -22.66 -6.20
CA ARG A 25 -14.00 -23.45 -5.42
C ARG A 25 -12.98 -22.59 -4.70
N LEU A 26 -12.49 -21.52 -5.33
CA LEU A 26 -11.57 -20.59 -4.66
C LEU A 26 -12.25 -19.90 -3.47
N ALA A 27 -13.48 -19.43 -3.62
CA ALA A 27 -14.21 -18.77 -2.56
C ALA A 27 -14.51 -19.72 -1.40
N GLU A 28 -14.89 -20.97 -1.69
CA GLU A 28 -15.06 -22.02 -0.69
C GLU A 28 -13.76 -22.36 0.03
N ALA A 29 -12.64 -22.47 -0.72
CA ALA A 29 -11.34 -22.73 -0.12
C ALA A 29 -10.90 -21.59 0.81
N VAL A 30 -11.16 -20.33 0.43
CA VAL A 30 -10.86 -19.15 1.26
C VAL A 30 -11.72 -19.12 2.52
N GLU A 31 -13.02 -19.44 2.41
CA GLU A 31 -13.95 -19.53 3.54
C GLU A 31 -13.60 -20.69 4.50
N GLY A 32 -13.10 -21.80 3.95
CA GLY A 32 -12.69 -23.00 4.71
C GLY A 32 -11.27 -22.96 5.27
N LEU A 33 -10.53 -21.86 5.10
CA LEU A 33 -9.16 -21.73 5.60
C LEU A 33 -9.11 -21.93 7.12
N GLN A 34 -8.16 -22.73 7.58
CA GLN A 34 -7.92 -22.85 9.01
C GLN A 34 -7.30 -21.55 9.56
N PRO A 35 -7.49 -21.21 10.85
CA PRO A 35 -6.93 -19.98 11.43
C PRO A 35 -5.40 -19.84 11.32
N SER A 36 -4.68 -20.96 11.17
CA SER A 36 -3.23 -21.00 10.97
C SER A 36 -2.80 -20.73 9.52
N GLU A 37 -3.69 -20.94 8.56
CA GLU A 37 -3.43 -20.76 7.14
C GLU A 37 -3.72 -19.31 6.75
N LYS A 38 -2.85 -18.75 5.90
CA LYS A 38 -2.95 -17.34 5.51
C LYS A 38 -2.81 -17.18 4.02
N ILE A 39 -3.84 -16.59 3.42
CA ILE A 39 -3.77 -16.10 2.04
C ILE A 39 -3.41 -14.62 2.03
N SER A 40 -2.79 -14.17 0.95
CA SER A 40 -2.50 -12.74 0.78
C SER A 40 -3.79 -11.97 0.55
N ILE A 41 -4.21 -11.16 1.53
CA ILE A 41 -5.40 -10.30 1.44
C ILE A 41 -5.36 -9.45 0.16
N LYS A 42 -4.20 -8.90 -0.21
CA LYS A 42 -4.05 -8.15 -1.46
C LYS A 42 -4.51 -8.94 -2.69
N LEU A 43 -4.22 -10.25 -2.74
CA LEU A 43 -4.64 -11.09 -3.87
C LEU A 43 -6.14 -11.36 -3.82
N VAL A 44 -6.69 -11.64 -2.64
CA VAL A 44 -8.14 -11.83 -2.45
C VAL A 44 -8.91 -10.58 -2.89
N VAL A 45 -8.46 -9.40 -2.46
CA VAL A 45 -9.02 -8.10 -2.86
C VAL A 45 -8.95 -7.90 -4.37
N LEU A 46 -7.82 -8.19 -5.01
CA LEU A 46 -7.70 -8.07 -6.47
C LEU A 46 -8.66 -9.00 -7.21
N VAL A 47 -8.78 -10.26 -6.77
CA VAL A 47 -9.73 -11.21 -7.36
C VAL A 47 -11.17 -10.75 -7.17
N ALA A 48 -11.53 -10.24 -5.99
CA ALA A 48 -12.86 -9.71 -5.72
C ALA A 48 -13.20 -8.45 -6.55
N ALA A 49 -12.20 -7.59 -6.79
CA ALA A 49 -12.32 -6.44 -7.66
C ALA A 49 -12.51 -6.84 -9.13
N ASP A 50 -11.68 -7.74 -9.63
CA ASP A 50 -11.78 -8.28 -11.00
C ASP A 50 -13.13 -8.97 -11.23
N LEU A 51 -13.62 -9.72 -10.24
CA LEU A 51 -14.97 -10.30 -10.24
C LEU A 51 -16.07 -9.24 -10.34
N GLY A 52 -15.95 -8.15 -9.59
CA GLY A 52 -16.90 -7.04 -9.67
C GLY A 52 -16.97 -6.47 -11.08
N ARG A 53 -15.81 -6.21 -11.68
CA ARG A 53 -15.71 -5.72 -13.05
C ARG A 53 -16.26 -6.71 -14.08
N ILE A 54 -16.02 -8.01 -13.90
CA ILE A 54 -16.58 -9.06 -14.77
C ILE A 54 -18.11 -9.07 -14.70
N LEU A 55 -18.68 -8.98 -13.50
CA LEU A 55 -20.13 -8.95 -13.30
C LEU A 55 -20.77 -7.69 -13.93
N GLU A 56 -20.11 -6.54 -13.80
CA GLU A 56 -20.53 -5.29 -14.44
C GLU A 56 -20.49 -5.41 -15.97
N LEU A 57 -19.38 -5.87 -16.53
CA LEU A 57 -19.23 -6.06 -17.97
C LEU A 57 -20.21 -7.10 -18.53
N ALA A 58 -20.43 -8.21 -17.81
CA ALA A 58 -21.37 -9.25 -18.21
C ALA A 58 -22.78 -8.64 -18.38
N SER A 59 -23.22 -7.86 -17.39
CA SER A 59 -24.54 -7.21 -17.38
C SER A 59 -24.73 -6.12 -18.45
N ALA A 60 -23.64 -5.54 -18.96
CA ALA A 60 -23.68 -4.43 -19.91
C ALA A 60 -23.67 -4.89 -21.37
N VAL A 61 -23.18 -6.09 -21.65
CA VAL A 61 -22.96 -6.61 -23.02
C VAL A 61 -23.99 -7.69 -23.32
N SER A 62 -24.78 -7.52 -24.38
CA SER A 62 -25.73 -8.56 -24.81
C SER A 62 -24.99 -9.76 -25.42
N GLY A 63 -25.47 -10.97 -25.12
CA GLY A 63 -24.88 -12.21 -25.64
C GLY A 63 -23.67 -12.73 -24.85
N THR A 64 -23.40 -12.17 -23.68
CA THR A 64 -22.49 -12.75 -22.69
C THR A 64 -23.05 -14.05 -22.11
N SER A 65 -22.16 -14.98 -21.77
CA SER A 65 -22.55 -16.25 -21.18
C SER A 65 -23.28 -16.04 -19.85
N ALA A 66 -24.41 -16.72 -19.66
CA ALA A 66 -25.18 -16.67 -18.40
C ALA A 66 -24.36 -17.11 -17.18
N ALA A 67 -23.29 -17.90 -17.38
CA ALA A 67 -22.37 -18.28 -16.31
C ALA A 67 -21.59 -17.08 -15.73
N LEU A 68 -21.38 -16.01 -16.51
CA LEU A 68 -20.72 -14.78 -16.04
C LEU A 68 -21.68 -13.83 -15.33
N GLU A 69 -22.98 -14.01 -15.49
CA GLU A 69 -24.03 -13.29 -14.77
C GLU A 69 -24.64 -14.13 -13.65
N SER A 70 -23.98 -15.21 -13.24
CA SER A 70 -24.60 -16.19 -12.36
C SER A 70 -24.69 -15.71 -10.90
N ALA A 71 -25.61 -16.30 -10.13
CA ALA A 71 -25.76 -16.01 -8.70
C ALA A 71 -24.53 -16.51 -7.91
N GLU A 72 -23.94 -17.62 -8.36
CA GLU A 72 -22.75 -18.25 -7.80
C GLU A 72 -21.56 -17.29 -7.87
N LEU A 73 -21.29 -16.64 -9.02
CA LEU A 73 -20.21 -15.65 -9.11
C LEU A 73 -20.40 -14.45 -8.17
N ARG A 74 -21.64 -13.96 -8.02
CA ARG A 74 -21.95 -12.89 -7.06
C ARG A 74 -21.71 -13.35 -5.63
N SER A 75 -22.10 -14.58 -5.31
CA SER A 75 -21.85 -15.23 -4.01
C SER A 75 -20.35 -15.37 -3.74
N SER A 76 -19.57 -15.88 -4.71
CA SER A 76 -18.10 -15.99 -4.60
C SER A 76 -17.45 -14.64 -4.33
N ARG A 77 -17.86 -13.58 -5.07
CA ARG A 77 -17.37 -12.23 -4.82
C ARG A 77 -17.67 -11.77 -3.40
N LEU A 78 -18.90 -11.98 -2.92
CA LEU A 78 -19.30 -11.59 -1.57
C LEU A 78 -18.47 -12.31 -0.49
N LYS A 79 -18.22 -13.62 -0.64
CA LYS A 79 -17.37 -14.39 0.27
C LYS A 79 -15.93 -13.83 0.33
N LEU A 80 -15.34 -13.51 -0.83
CA LEU A 80 -13.99 -12.94 -0.89
C LEU A 80 -13.94 -11.52 -0.29
N MET A 81 -14.99 -10.72 -0.48
CA MET A 81 -15.12 -9.39 0.17
C MET A 81 -15.21 -9.52 1.69
N LYS A 82 -16.04 -10.44 2.20
CA LYS A 82 -16.19 -10.70 3.63
C LYS A 82 -14.86 -11.14 4.27
N TYR A 83 -14.16 -12.09 3.64
CA TYR A 83 -12.82 -12.48 4.08
C TYR A 83 -11.86 -11.29 4.11
N SER A 84 -11.89 -10.45 3.08
CA SER A 84 -11.03 -9.27 3.01
C SER A 84 -11.34 -8.27 4.13
N GLU A 85 -12.61 -8.07 4.47
CA GLU A 85 -13.05 -7.19 5.55
C GLU A 85 -12.64 -7.71 6.93
N GLU A 86 -12.78 -9.01 7.18
CA GLU A 86 -12.38 -9.65 8.44
C GLU A 86 -10.86 -9.59 8.65
N HIS A 87 -10.08 -9.70 7.57
CA HIS A 87 -8.63 -9.82 7.64
C HIS A 87 -7.85 -8.55 7.27
N MET A 88 -8.50 -7.46 6.83
CA MET A 88 -7.78 -6.26 6.33
C MET A 88 -6.77 -5.68 7.31
N ASP A 89 -6.99 -5.86 8.62
CA ASP A 89 -6.14 -5.32 9.69
C ASP A 89 -5.11 -6.32 10.25
N ASP A 90 -5.06 -7.56 9.75
CA ASP A 90 -4.20 -8.61 10.28
C ASP A 90 -2.71 -8.26 10.23
N MET A 91 -2.30 -7.56 9.17
CA MET A 91 -0.92 -7.13 9.01
C MET A 91 -0.60 -5.95 9.92
N LEU A 92 -1.55 -5.02 10.10
CA LEU A 92 -1.43 -3.97 11.11
C LEU A 92 -1.22 -4.55 12.50
N MET A 93 -2.00 -5.58 12.89
CA MET A 93 -1.86 -6.22 14.20
C MET A 93 -0.50 -6.89 14.38
N ARG A 94 0.02 -7.55 13.35
CA ARG A 94 1.38 -8.11 13.39
C ARG A 94 2.45 -7.04 13.52
N MET A 95 2.29 -5.91 12.84
CA MET A 95 3.22 -4.77 12.97
C MET A 95 3.17 -4.17 14.37
N HIS A 96 1.99 -4.08 14.98
CA HIS A 96 1.84 -3.59 16.35
C HIS A 96 2.64 -4.43 17.34
N THR A 97 2.41 -5.75 17.36
CA THR A 97 3.18 -6.68 18.20
C THR A 97 4.68 -6.64 17.89
N PHE A 98 5.05 -6.47 16.62
CA PHE A 98 6.45 -6.32 16.23
C PHE A 98 7.08 -5.05 16.83
N VAL A 99 6.38 -3.91 16.76
CA VAL A 99 6.85 -2.63 17.32
C VAL A 99 7.03 -2.72 18.83
N GLU A 100 6.05 -3.30 19.55
CA GLU A 100 6.15 -3.53 21.00
C GLU A 100 7.37 -4.39 21.36
N ASN A 101 7.59 -5.48 20.61
CA ASN A 101 8.74 -6.37 20.84
C ASN A 101 10.08 -5.68 20.59
N VAL A 102 10.20 -4.88 19.52
CA VAL A 102 11.44 -4.12 19.24
C VAL A 102 11.69 -3.08 20.32
N GLN A 103 10.65 -2.41 20.81
CA GLN A 103 10.78 -1.43 21.88
C GLN A 103 11.29 -2.09 23.18
N GLN A 104 10.72 -3.24 23.56
CA GLN A 104 11.19 -4.02 24.71
C GLN A 104 12.63 -4.52 24.53
N GLN A 105 13.02 -4.94 23.33
CA GLN A 105 14.39 -5.36 23.04
C GLN A 105 15.38 -4.19 23.13
N LYS A 106 15.01 -3.02 22.60
CA LYS A 106 15.81 -1.80 22.68
C LYS A 106 16.13 -1.43 24.12
N GLU A 107 15.17 -1.55 25.03
CA GLU A 107 15.35 -1.24 26.46
C GLU A 107 16.30 -2.22 27.18
N ARG A 108 16.41 -3.46 26.67
CA ARG A 108 17.30 -4.50 27.22
C ARG A 108 18.71 -4.46 26.64
N LEU A 109 18.89 -3.88 25.46
CA LEU A 109 20.16 -3.80 24.75
C LEU A 109 20.84 -2.47 25.03
N ALA A 110 22.17 -2.48 25.21
CA ALA A 110 22.97 -1.27 25.36
C ALA A 110 23.80 -0.98 24.11
N GLY A 111 24.09 0.31 23.88
CA GLY A 111 25.03 0.77 22.85
C GLY A 111 24.69 0.33 21.42
N ASP A 112 25.70 -0.11 20.68
CA ASP A 112 25.61 -0.42 19.24
C ASP A 112 24.65 -1.56 18.89
N HIS A 113 24.37 -2.46 19.84
CA HIS A 113 23.42 -3.55 19.67
C HIS A 113 21.97 -3.04 19.59
N ALA A 114 21.61 -2.05 20.41
CA ALA A 114 20.30 -1.41 20.35
C ALA A 114 20.11 -0.68 19.01
N LEU A 115 21.13 0.05 18.54
CA LEU A 115 21.10 0.76 17.26
C LEU A 115 20.96 -0.20 16.07
N THR A 116 21.66 -1.35 16.10
CA THR A 116 21.59 -2.36 15.04
C THR A 116 20.21 -3.03 15.01
N CYS A 117 19.63 -3.34 16.17
CA CYS A 117 18.27 -3.85 16.29
C CYS A 117 17.26 -2.90 15.62
N ILE A 118 17.30 -1.61 15.97
CA ILE A 118 16.41 -0.59 15.40
C ILE A 118 16.61 -0.47 13.87
N ARG A 119 17.86 -0.44 13.38
CA ARG A 119 18.13 -0.33 11.94
C ARG A 119 17.54 -1.48 11.13
N ASN A 120 17.63 -2.71 11.64
CA ASN A 120 17.02 -3.88 11.00
C ASN A 120 15.48 -3.81 11.06
N ALA A 121 14.94 -3.36 12.20
CA ALA A 121 13.51 -3.18 12.38
C ALA A 121 12.91 -2.15 11.42
N ILE A 122 13.62 -1.03 11.18
CA ILE A 122 13.19 0.01 10.21
C ILE A 122 12.99 -0.58 8.82
N LYS A 123 13.93 -1.39 8.31
CA LYS A 123 13.81 -1.95 6.95
C LYS A 123 12.57 -2.82 6.80
N ARG A 124 12.33 -3.70 7.78
CA ARG A 124 11.16 -4.58 7.79
C ARG A 124 9.88 -3.77 7.91
N LEU A 125 9.81 -2.87 8.89
CA LEU A 125 8.62 -2.08 9.16
C LEU A 125 8.28 -1.13 8.00
N ALA A 126 9.28 -0.60 7.30
CA ALA A 126 9.07 0.20 6.10
C ALA A 126 8.37 -0.58 4.98
N TYR A 127 8.79 -1.83 4.76
CA TYR A 127 8.18 -2.71 3.76
C TYR A 127 6.74 -3.06 4.15
N ASP A 128 6.52 -3.46 5.40
CA ASP A 128 5.21 -3.87 5.90
C ASP A 128 4.22 -2.69 5.93
N LEU A 129 4.63 -1.50 6.41
CA LEU A 129 3.79 -0.29 6.39
C LEU A 129 3.38 0.12 4.98
N ARG A 130 4.28 0.02 4.00
CA ARG A 130 3.94 0.32 2.61
C ARG A 130 2.90 -0.66 2.08
N LYS A 131 3.10 -1.95 2.37
CA LYS A 131 2.16 -3.00 1.96
C LYS A 131 0.80 -2.78 2.62
N GLU A 132 0.78 -2.37 3.89
CA GLU A 132 -0.42 -2.06 4.67
C GLU A 132 -1.22 -0.94 4.03
N ILE A 133 -0.58 0.22 3.85
CA ILE A 133 -1.19 1.40 3.22
C ILE A 133 -1.77 1.07 1.85
N THR A 134 -1.01 0.31 1.04
CA THR A 134 -1.45 -0.07 -0.31
C THR A 134 -2.63 -1.03 -0.28
N THR A 135 -2.60 -2.02 0.61
CA THR A 135 -3.67 -3.03 0.72
C THR A 135 -4.95 -2.39 1.27
N TYR A 136 -4.86 -1.61 2.33
CA TYR A 136 -6.01 -0.90 2.89
C TYR A 136 -6.62 0.07 1.88
N LYS A 137 -5.80 0.79 1.09
CA LYS A 137 -6.31 1.63 0.01
C LYS A 137 -7.16 0.83 -0.99
N LEU A 138 -6.70 -0.35 -1.41
CA LEU A 138 -7.46 -1.22 -2.32
C LEU A 138 -8.78 -1.69 -1.68
N CYS A 139 -8.76 -2.08 -0.40
CA CYS A 139 -9.99 -2.43 0.34
C CYS A 139 -11.01 -1.29 0.30
N GLN A 140 -10.56 -0.05 0.51
CA GLN A 140 -11.41 1.14 0.48
C GLN A 140 -11.93 1.46 -0.93
N GLU A 141 -11.14 1.22 -1.97
CA GLU A 141 -11.57 1.37 -3.37
C GLU A 141 -12.64 0.33 -3.75
N MET A 142 -12.65 -0.84 -3.11
CA MET A 142 -13.72 -1.83 -3.24
C MET A 142 -14.97 -1.54 -2.40
N GLY A 143 -14.97 -0.46 -1.62
CA GLY A 143 -16.09 -0.10 -0.75
C GLY A 143 -16.21 -0.97 0.51
N LEU A 144 -15.11 -1.60 0.96
CA LEU A 144 -15.10 -2.25 2.27
C LEU A 144 -15.18 -1.21 3.39
N SER A 145 -15.75 -1.62 4.53
CA SER A 145 -15.95 -0.76 5.68
C SER A 145 -14.64 -0.09 6.13
N GLU A 146 -14.76 1.16 6.59
CA GLU A 146 -13.62 1.83 7.20
C GLU A 146 -13.19 1.14 8.50
N ARG A 147 -11.90 1.24 8.75
CA ARG A 147 -11.27 0.80 9.98
C ARG A 147 -11.89 1.49 11.21
N SER A 148 -12.04 0.74 12.30
CA SER A 148 -12.51 1.28 13.59
C SER A 148 -11.52 2.28 14.20
N GLU A 149 -11.97 3.10 15.15
CA GLU A 149 -11.08 4.07 15.80
C GLU A 149 -9.95 3.38 16.56
N GLU A 150 -10.21 2.26 17.24
CA GLU A 150 -9.20 1.49 17.95
C GLU A 150 -8.09 1.04 17.01
N ARG A 151 -8.46 0.54 15.83
CA ARG A 151 -7.52 0.10 14.81
C ARG A 151 -6.76 1.29 14.22
N TRP A 152 -7.39 2.46 14.08
CA TRP A 152 -6.68 3.68 13.67
C TRP A 152 -5.63 4.12 14.69
N GLN A 153 -5.91 3.99 15.99
CA GLN A 153 -4.93 4.26 17.02
C GLN A 153 -3.74 3.29 16.94
N ILE A 154 -3.99 2.01 16.69
CA ILE A 154 -2.92 1.03 16.45
C ILE A 154 -2.04 1.43 15.25
N PHE A 155 -2.66 1.87 14.14
CA PHE A 155 -1.91 2.40 13.00
C PHE A 155 -1.03 3.59 13.38
N LYS A 156 -1.53 4.53 14.19
CA LYS A 156 -0.75 5.66 14.68
C LYS A 156 0.44 5.23 15.53
N VAL A 157 0.27 4.25 16.42
CA VAL A 157 1.37 3.69 17.22
C VAL A 157 2.45 3.10 16.31
N VAL A 158 2.06 2.27 15.35
CA VAL A 158 3.00 1.62 14.42
C VAL A 158 3.74 2.64 13.56
N ALA A 159 3.00 3.56 12.93
CA ALA A 159 3.57 4.57 12.04
C ALA A 159 4.39 5.62 12.80
N GLY A 160 3.99 5.95 14.02
CA GLY A 160 4.70 6.87 14.92
C GLY A 160 6.02 6.28 15.39
N GLY A 161 6.00 5.03 15.91
CA GLY A 161 7.20 4.33 16.32
C GLY A 161 8.22 4.17 15.18
N PHE A 162 7.75 3.95 13.95
CA PHE A 162 8.59 3.97 12.77
C PHE A 162 9.25 5.35 12.51
N GLY A 163 8.47 6.43 12.61
CA GLY A 163 8.97 7.81 12.48
C GLY A 163 10.06 8.10 13.52
N ASP A 164 9.79 7.77 14.77
CA ASP A 164 10.71 8.00 15.89
C ASP A 164 12.01 7.23 15.70
N TRP A 165 11.95 5.95 15.31
CA TRP A 165 13.14 5.14 15.06
C TRP A 165 14.03 5.73 13.95
N ILE A 166 13.43 6.31 12.90
CA ILE A 166 14.16 6.96 11.82
C ILE A 166 14.86 8.23 12.27
N GLU A 167 14.25 9.01 13.17
CA GLU A 167 14.88 10.20 13.75
C GLU A 167 16.11 9.83 14.60
N HIS A 168 16.02 8.75 15.37
CA HIS A 168 17.07 8.33 16.29
C HIS A 168 18.25 7.58 15.65
N THR A 169 18.16 7.12 14.40
CA THR A 169 19.16 6.23 13.80
C THR A 169 20.13 6.89 12.81
N ALA A 170 20.20 8.23 12.77
CA ALA A 170 21.08 8.99 11.86
C ALA A 170 20.99 8.51 10.39
N VAL A 171 19.81 8.03 9.96
CA VAL A 171 19.60 7.62 8.56
C VAL A 171 19.82 8.87 7.71
N PRO A 172 20.72 8.84 6.70
CA PRO A 172 21.15 10.01 5.96
C PRO A 172 19.97 10.89 5.51
N ALA A 173 20.20 12.21 5.40
CA ALA A 173 19.21 13.19 4.95
C ALA A 173 18.56 12.85 3.59
N THR A 174 19.22 12.00 2.80
CA THR A 174 18.64 11.39 1.60
C THR A 174 18.06 10.03 1.98
N PRO A 175 16.76 9.79 1.80
CA PRO A 175 16.19 8.48 2.09
C PRO A 175 16.84 7.47 1.17
N SER A 176 17.18 6.31 1.73
CA SER A 176 17.60 5.18 0.91
C SER A 176 16.54 4.93 -0.17
N LYS A 177 16.96 4.38 -1.32
CA LYS A 177 16.03 4.00 -2.40
C LYS A 177 14.86 3.14 -1.88
N GLU A 178 15.06 2.45 -0.77
CA GLU A 178 14.11 1.57 -0.08
C GLU A 178 12.96 2.34 0.61
N LEU A 179 13.19 3.54 1.14
CA LEU A 179 12.20 4.31 1.90
C LEU A 179 11.31 5.22 1.04
N LYS A 180 11.79 5.62 -0.14
CA LYS A 180 11.02 6.51 -1.04
C LYS A 180 9.62 6.00 -1.39
N PRO A 181 9.42 4.71 -1.73
CA PRO A 181 8.08 4.20 -2.04
C PRO A 181 7.12 4.26 -0.85
N LEU A 182 7.61 4.02 0.37
CA LEU A 182 6.81 4.16 1.59
C LEU A 182 6.36 5.61 1.78
N TYR A 183 7.29 6.57 1.70
CA TYR A 183 6.96 7.98 1.89
C TYR A 183 5.97 8.52 0.87
N LEU A 184 6.09 8.08 -0.39
CA LEU A 184 5.09 8.43 -1.41
C LEU A 184 3.72 7.85 -1.07
N ALA A 185 3.66 6.58 -0.68
CA ALA A 185 2.41 5.94 -0.27
C ALA A 185 1.79 6.65 0.95
N ALA A 186 2.60 6.96 1.98
CA ALA A 186 2.17 7.65 3.19
C ALA A 186 1.65 9.06 2.92
N LYS A 187 2.26 9.79 1.97
CA LYS A 187 1.76 11.10 1.55
C LYS A 187 0.39 10.99 0.90
N ILE A 188 0.25 10.15 -0.13
CA ILE A 188 -1.02 9.94 -0.84
C ILE A 188 -2.11 9.47 0.14
N PHE A 189 -1.73 8.62 1.08
CA PHE A 189 -2.63 8.12 2.11
C PHE A 189 -3.05 9.21 3.10
N GLY A 190 -2.12 10.06 3.54
CA GLY A 190 -2.40 11.20 4.40
C GLY A 190 -3.27 12.25 3.71
N ASP A 191 -3.15 12.43 2.40
CA ASP A 191 -4.04 13.33 1.65
C ASP A 191 -5.51 12.84 1.70
N LYS A 192 -5.73 11.52 1.74
CA LYS A 192 -7.06 10.91 1.91
C LYS A 192 -7.52 10.84 3.37
N PHE A 193 -6.57 10.68 4.30
CA PHE A 193 -6.83 10.50 5.74
C PHE A 193 -5.95 11.44 6.59
N PRO A 194 -6.24 12.75 6.62
CA PRO A 194 -5.33 13.79 7.13
C PRO A 194 -4.98 13.64 8.62
N ASP A 195 -5.89 13.12 9.43
CA ASP A 195 -5.69 12.96 10.89
C ASP A 195 -5.22 11.57 11.31
N ARG A 196 -4.95 10.69 10.34
CA ARG A 196 -4.62 9.28 10.59
C ARG A 196 -3.13 8.97 10.47
N VAL A 197 -2.39 9.74 9.68
CA VAL A 197 -0.95 9.53 9.49
C VAL A 197 -0.15 10.43 10.43
N PRO A 198 0.72 9.87 11.30
CA PRO A 198 1.53 10.66 12.20
C PRO A 198 2.37 11.72 11.47
N PHE A 199 2.41 12.92 12.04
CA PHE A 199 3.15 14.05 11.48
C PHE A 199 4.64 13.74 11.30
N THR A 200 5.25 13.00 12.23
CA THR A 200 6.66 12.57 12.15
C THR A 200 6.95 11.77 10.88
N LEU A 201 6.05 10.86 10.49
CA LEU A 201 6.17 10.11 9.24
C LEU A 201 6.04 11.02 8.00
N LEU A 202 5.10 11.97 8.03
CA LEU A 202 4.85 12.90 6.93
C LEU A 202 5.97 13.95 6.77
N GLU A 203 6.54 14.45 7.86
CA GLU A 203 7.71 15.32 7.81
C GLU A 203 8.92 14.61 7.26
N ASN A 204 9.20 13.39 7.74
CA ASN A 204 10.25 12.57 7.17
C ASN A 204 10.01 12.32 5.66
N ALA A 205 8.77 12.10 5.24
CA ALA A 205 8.42 11.99 3.82
C ALA A 205 8.74 13.29 3.04
N LYS A 206 8.34 14.46 3.55
CA LYS A 206 8.58 15.76 2.91
C LYS A 206 10.07 16.09 2.79
N LEU A 207 10.81 15.93 3.88
CA LEU A 207 12.24 16.25 3.95
C LEU A 207 13.08 15.33 3.07
N ARG A 208 12.69 14.05 3.01
CA ARG A 208 13.52 13.00 2.42
C ARG A 208 13.09 12.66 0.99
N ALA A 209 11.80 12.51 0.68
CA ALA A 209 11.37 12.12 -0.67
C ALA A 209 11.60 13.23 -1.72
N PHE A 210 11.59 14.50 -1.30
CA PHE A 210 11.80 15.67 -2.15
C PHE A 210 12.83 16.62 -1.52
N PRO A 211 14.13 16.27 -1.55
CA PRO A 211 15.15 17.15 -0.99
C PRO A 211 15.07 18.51 -1.68
N ARG A 212 14.88 19.58 -0.90
CA ARG A 212 14.95 20.97 -1.41
C ARG A 212 16.31 21.11 -2.11
N LYS A 213 16.32 21.26 -3.43
CA LYS A 213 17.57 21.54 -4.16
C LYS A 213 18.18 22.82 -3.57
N PRO A 214 19.47 22.83 -3.20
CA PRO A 214 20.12 24.08 -2.81
C PRO A 214 19.98 25.06 -3.96
N ARG A 215 19.40 26.24 -3.70
CA ARG A 215 19.37 27.34 -4.67
C ARG A 215 20.82 27.68 -5.00
N LYS A 216 21.27 27.36 -6.22
CA LYS A 216 22.57 27.85 -6.71
C LYS A 216 22.58 29.37 -6.57
N PRO A 217 23.64 29.99 -6.00
CA PRO A 217 23.77 31.43 -6.01
C PRO A 217 23.72 31.90 -7.46
N ARG A 218 22.87 32.88 -7.77
CA ARG A 218 22.88 33.54 -9.10
C ARG A 218 24.25 34.19 -9.25
N GLY A 219 25.15 33.55 -10.00
CA GLY A 219 26.44 34.11 -10.36
C GLY A 219 26.22 35.46 -11.04
N LYS A 220 26.81 36.53 -10.47
CA LYS A 220 26.91 37.84 -11.11
C LYS A 220 27.58 37.64 -12.47
N LYS A 221 26.86 37.88 -13.57
CA LYS A 221 27.47 38.04 -14.90
C LYS A 221 28.45 39.21 -14.80
N ARG A 222 29.75 38.91 -14.85
CA ARG A 222 30.79 39.92 -15.11
C ARG A 222 30.49 40.53 -16.49
N LYS A 223 30.20 41.84 -16.53
CA LYS A 223 30.17 42.62 -17.77
C LYS A 223 31.56 42.57 -18.41
N LYS A 224 31.67 42.04 -19.63
CA LYS A 224 32.81 42.31 -20.51
C LYS A 224 32.73 43.78 -20.91
N SER A 225 33.70 44.57 -20.51
CA SER A 225 33.93 45.92 -21.04
C SER A 225 34.56 45.78 -22.43
N THR A 226 33.80 46.07 -23.48
CA THR A 226 34.33 46.31 -24.82
C THR A 226 34.87 47.73 -24.87
N SER A 227 36.20 47.84 -24.96
CA SER A 227 36.90 49.08 -25.32
C SER A 227 36.77 49.33 -26.82
N LYS A 228 36.20 50.48 -27.14
CA LYS A 228 36.11 51.21 -28.42
C LYS A 228 35.97 52.66 -27.95
N ASP A 229 36.65 53.71 -28.39
CA ASP A 229 37.59 54.04 -29.46
C ASP A 229 38.43 55.23 -28.86
N LEU A 230 39.57 55.69 -29.37
CA LEU A 230 39.71 56.47 -30.60
C LEU A 230 41.20 56.75 -30.90
N PRO A 231 41.52 57.18 -32.14
CA PRO A 231 42.85 57.29 -32.72
C PRO A 231 43.49 58.68 -32.58
N SER A 232 44.82 58.69 -32.78
CA SER A 232 45.77 59.76 -33.14
C SER A 232 45.59 61.15 -32.53
#